data_AF-A0A914E794-F1
#
_entry.id   AF-A0A914E794-F1
#
_cell.length_a   1.000
_cell.length_b   1.000
_cell.length_c   1.000
_cell.angle_alpha   90.00
_cell.angle_beta   90.00
_cell.angle_gamma   90.00
#
_symmetry.space_group_name_H-M   'P 1'
#
loop_
_entity.id
_entity.type
_entity.pdbx_description
1 polymer ?
#
loop_
_entity_poly.entity_id
_entity_poly.type
_entity_poly.pdbx_seq_one_letter_code
_entity_poly.pdbx_strand_id
1 'polypeptide(L)'
;MFCTIGIFLLVAKLSEGLVLPRQAASNAPEQIRISLGKDPNSMVIMWTTMQALNNPSTVPQVVYGVNPFYLKSSSNASINKFVYSGGQQYIYTATLQNLTPATRY
;
A
#
# COMPACT_ATOMS: atom_id res chain seq x y z
N MET A 1 -2.85 -63.49 9.17
CA MET A 1 -2.27 -62.36 9.92
C MET A 1 -2.54 -61.12 9.08
N PHE A 2 -3.58 -60.38 9.45
CA PHE A 2 -4.13 -59.26 8.67
C PHE A 2 -3.50 -57.92 9.09
N CYS A 3 -3.53 -56.97 8.16
CA CYS A 3 -3.60 -55.52 8.37
C CYS A 3 -2.31 -54.82 8.85
N THR A 4 -1.89 -53.64 8.37
CA THR A 4 -2.60 -52.59 7.61
C THR A 4 -1.57 -51.69 6.91
N ILE A 5 -1.85 -51.29 5.67
CA ILE A 5 -1.18 -50.16 5.00
C ILE A 5 -1.64 -48.89 5.72
N GLY A 6 -0.71 -48.17 6.34
CA GLY A 6 -0.98 -46.89 7.00
C GLY A 6 -1.24 -45.80 5.98
N ILE A 7 -2.50 -45.63 5.57
CA ILE A 7 -2.98 -44.45 4.88
C ILE A 7 -3.02 -43.32 5.92
N PHE A 8 -2.06 -42.39 5.84
CA PHE A 8 -2.14 -41.11 6.54
C PHE A 8 -3.27 -40.30 5.89
N LEU A 9 -4.47 -40.43 6.46
CA LEU A 9 -5.60 -39.57 6.17
C LEU A 9 -5.31 -38.20 6.79
N LEU A 10 -4.78 -37.28 5.98
CA LEU A 10 -4.75 -35.86 6.31
C LEU A 10 -6.20 -35.35 6.25
N VAL A 11 -6.95 -35.51 7.34
CA VAL A 11 -8.23 -34.82 7.52
C VAL A 11 -7.91 -33.37 7.87
N ALA A 12 -7.71 -32.55 6.84
CA ALA A 12 -7.75 -31.10 7.01
C ALA A 12 -9.19 -30.75 7.43
N LYS A 13 -9.34 -30.37 8.69
CA LYS A 13 -10.57 -29.85 9.27
C LYS A 13 -10.91 -28.53 8.57
N LEU A 14 -11.72 -28.62 7.51
CA LEU A 14 -12.31 -27.49 6.81
C LEU A 14 -13.42 -26.88 7.69
N SER A 15 -13.03 -26.10 8.70
CA SER A 15 -13.96 -25.29 9.46
C SER A 15 -13.28 -24.05 10.02
N GLU A 16 -12.76 -23.21 9.15
CA GLU A 16 -12.50 -21.81 9.45
C GLU A 16 -12.50 -21.09 8.10
N GLY A 17 -13.22 -19.96 8.04
CA GLY A 17 -13.35 -19.16 6.83
C GLY A 17 -11.98 -18.83 6.26
N LEU A 18 -11.94 -18.44 4.98
CA LEU A 18 -10.72 -18.06 4.28
C LEU A 18 -10.06 -16.86 5.00
N VAL A 19 -9.25 -17.13 6.03
CA VAL A 19 -8.38 -16.14 6.64
C VAL A 19 -7.23 -16.00 5.67
N LEU A 20 -7.35 -15.02 4.78
CA LEU A 20 -6.20 -14.59 3.99
C LEU A 20 -5.07 -14.30 4.98
N PRO A 21 -3.85 -14.83 4.76
CA PRO A 21 -2.73 -14.54 5.63
C PRO A 21 -2.64 -13.02 5.75
N ARG A 22 -2.70 -12.50 6.98
CA ARG A 22 -2.45 -11.09 7.26
C ARG A 22 -1.12 -10.76 6.59
N GLN A 23 -1.16 -9.98 5.51
CA GLN A 23 0.03 -9.58 4.76
C GLN A 23 1.07 -9.14 5.79
N ALA A 24 2.24 -9.77 5.79
CA ALA A 24 3.29 -9.49 6.76
C ALA A 24 3.49 -7.97 6.76
N ALA A 25 3.31 -7.34 7.94
CA ALA A 25 3.27 -5.89 8.04
C ALA A 25 4.53 -5.33 7.36
N SER A 26 4.33 -4.56 6.30
CA SER A 26 5.42 -4.02 5.48
C SER A 26 5.30 -2.50 5.40
N ASN A 27 6.41 -1.86 5.05
CA ASN A 27 6.44 -0.45 4.70
C ASN A 27 6.09 -0.22 3.21
N ALA A 28 5.63 -1.25 2.50
CA ALA A 28 5.18 -1.10 1.12
C ALA A 28 3.85 -0.32 1.08
N PRO A 29 3.66 0.55 0.08
CA PRO A 29 2.40 1.25 -0.12
C PRO A 29 1.23 0.28 -0.33
N GLU A 30 0.15 0.50 0.40
CA GLU A 30 -1.13 -0.19 0.31
C GLU A 30 -2.27 0.83 0.12
N GLN A 31 -3.44 0.34 -0.32
CA GLN A 31 -4.67 1.14 -0.44
C GLN A 31 -4.47 2.47 -1.20
N ILE A 32 -3.72 2.44 -2.31
CA ILE A 32 -3.42 3.62 -3.11
C ILE A 32 -4.74 4.20 -3.65
N ARG A 33 -4.96 5.50 -3.41
CA ARG A 33 -6.10 6.27 -3.90
C ARG A 33 -5.60 7.51 -4.62
N ILE A 34 -6.31 7.86 -5.67
CA ILE A 34 -6.03 9.04 -6.48
C ILE A 34 -7.32 9.86 -6.54
N SER A 35 -7.21 11.16 -6.33
CA SER A 35 -8.31 12.10 -6.50
C SER A 35 -7.83 13.35 -7.22
N LEU A 36 -8.79 14.12 -7.74
CA LEU A 36 -8.51 15.47 -8.21
C LEU A 36 -8.06 16.33 -7.02
N GLY A 37 -7.12 17.24 -7.28
CA GLY A 37 -6.79 18.28 -6.32
C GLY A 37 -7.74 19.48 -6.42
N LYS A 38 -7.41 20.56 -5.72
CA LYS A 38 -8.24 21.78 -5.70
C LYS A 38 -8.24 22.50 -7.05
N ASP A 39 -7.11 22.45 -7.74
CA ASP A 39 -6.91 23.08 -9.04
C ASP A 39 -7.03 22.05 -10.17
N PRO A 40 -7.50 22.43 -11.37
CA PRO A 40 -7.65 21.49 -12.50
C PRO A 40 -6.32 20.88 -12.97
N ASN A 41 -5.20 21.50 -12.61
CA ASN A 41 -3.83 21.05 -12.91
C ASN A 41 -3.18 20.35 -11.71
N SER A 42 -3.98 19.80 -10.80
CA SER A 42 -3.50 19.14 -9.59
C SER A 42 -4.17 17.80 -9.33
N MET A 43 -3.42 16.90 -8.71
CA MET A 43 -3.86 15.55 -8.35
C MET A 43 -3.37 15.24 -6.94
N VAL A 44 -4.21 14.61 -6.13
CA VAL A 44 -3.85 14.16 -4.80
C VAL A 44 -3.69 12.64 -4.83
N ILE A 45 -2.56 12.17 -4.34
CA ILE A 45 -2.23 10.75 -4.22
C ILE A 45 -2.13 10.43 -2.74
N MET A 46 -2.91 9.45 -2.32
CA MET A 46 -2.90 8.94 -0.97
C MET A 46 -2.54 7.46 -0.98
N TRP A 47 -1.75 7.03 0.00
CA TRP A 47 -1.48 5.63 0.24
C TRP A 47 -1.30 5.39 1.73
N THR A 48 -1.27 4.13 2.12
CA THR A 48 -1.05 3.74 3.50
C THR A 48 0.07 2.73 3.64
N THR A 49 0.67 2.64 4.82
CA THR A 49 1.58 1.55 5.19
C THR A 49 1.21 1.03 6.58
N MET A 50 1.51 -0.25 6.82
CA MET A 50 1.27 -0.91 8.12
C MET A 50 2.44 -0.72 9.10
N GLN A 51 3.59 -0.23 8.61
CA GLN A 51 4.77 0.09 9.40
C GLN A 51 5.33 1.47 9.05
N ALA A 52 6.09 2.04 9.99
CA ALA A 52 6.80 3.29 9.76
C ALA A 52 7.81 3.12 8.61
N LEU A 53 8.24 4.25 8.02
CA LEU A 53 9.42 4.23 7.19
C LEU A 53 10.64 3.81 8.03
N ASN A 54 11.54 3.03 7.42
CA ASN A 54 12.72 2.48 8.09
C ASN A 54 13.64 3.58 8.62
N ASN A 55 13.61 4.76 8.00
CA ASN A 55 14.36 5.93 8.41
C ASN A 55 13.39 7.10 8.65
N PRO A 56 13.29 7.63 9.88
CA PRO A 56 12.40 8.74 10.21
C PRO A 56 12.81 10.07 9.55
N SER A 57 14.07 10.18 9.08
CA SER A 57 14.54 11.34 8.31
C SER A 57 14.18 11.26 6.82
N THR A 58 13.64 10.14 6.34
CA THR A 58 13.19 10.03 4.95
C THR A 58 11.89 10.79 4.77
N VAL A 59 11.91 11.78 3.89
CA VAL A 59 10.69 12.44 3.41
C VAL A 59 10.02 11.49 2.41
N PRO A 60 8.78 11.04 2.64
CA PRO A 60 8.05 10.23 1.66
C PRO A 60 7.75 11.08 0.42
N GLN A 61 7.83 10.47 -0.76
CA GLN A 61 7.64 11.17 -2.02
C GLN A 61 6.89 10.31 -3.02
N VAL A 62 6.11 10.96 -3.88
CA VAL A 62 5.65 10.36 -5.13
C VAL A 62 6.53 10.86 -6.25
N VAL A 63 7.13 9.93 -7.01
CA VAL A 63 7.88 10.23 -8.22
C VAL A 63 6.99 9.95 -9.42
N TYR A 64 6.92 10.87 -10.37
CA TYR A 64 5.98 10.82 -11.48
C TYR A 64 6.56 11.43 -12.77
N GLY A 65 5.96 11.11 -13.91
CA GLY A 65 6.40 11.59 -15.21
C GLY A 65 5.65 10.93 -16.35
N VAL A 66 5.61 11.61 -17.50
CA VAL A 66 4.89 11.12 -18.69
C VAL A 66 5.49 9.86 -19.32
N ASN A 67 6.75 9.56 -19.02
CA ASN A 67 7.43 8.35 -19.46
C ASN A 67 7.58 7.40 -18.26
N PRO A 68 7.00 6.17 -18.30
CA PRO A 68 7.05 5.24 -17.18
C PRO A 68 8.46 4.74 -16.85
N PHE A 69 9.40 4.84 -17.79
CA PHE A 69 10.81 4.47 -17.60
C PHE A 69 11.66 5.64 -17.11
N TYR A 70 11.09 6.85 -17.06
CA TYR A 70 11.84 8.05 -16.75
C TYR A 70 10.99 9.10 -16.02
N LEU A 71 10.87 8.89 -14.71
CA LEU A 71 10.14 9.76 -13.80
C LEU A 71 11.08 10.86 -13.29
N LYS A 72 10.84 12.10 -13.74
CA LYS A 72 11.70 13.26 -13.47
C LYS A 72 11.17 14.18 -12.37
N SER A 73 9.89 14.06 -12.05
CA SER A 73 9.21 14.96 -11.11
C SER A 73 8.96 14.23 -9.80
N SER A 74 9.00 14.96 -8.69
CA SER A 74 8.71 14.43 -7.36
C SER A 74 7.86 15.40 -6.55
N SER A 75 6.94 14.88 -5.76
CA SER A 75 6.19 15.65 -4.77
C SER A 75 6.32 15.01 -3.39
N ASN A 76 6.63 15.82 -2.37
CA ASN A 76 6.73 15.37 -1.00
C ASN A 76 5.33 15.07 -0.44
N ALA A 77 5.20 13.95 0.28
CA ALA A 77 4.01 13.63 1.03
C ALA A 77 4.09 14.14 2.48
N SER A 78 2.94 14.54 3.01
CA SER A 78 2.73 14.62 4.45
C SER A 78 2.35 13.24 5.00
N ILE A 79 2.64 13.00 6.28
CA ILE A 79 2.33 11.75 6.97
C ILE A 79 1.36 12.05 8.11
N ASN A 80 0.31 11.24 8.21
CA ASN A 80 -0.58 11.20 9.36
C ASN A 80 -0.59 9.79 9.95
N LYS A 81 -0.39 9.66 11.26
CA LYS A 81 -0.40 8.38 11.96
C LYS A 81 -1.81 8.14 12.52
N PHE A 82 -2.43 7.04 12.11
CA PHE A 82 -3.70 6.58 12.63
C PHE A 82 -3.48 5.37 13.56
N VAL A 83 -4.05 5.44 14.77
CA VAL A 83 -3.98 4.35 15.76
C VAL A 83 -5.41 4.00 16.16
N TYR A 84 -5.80 2.74 15.95
CA TYR A 84 -7.13 2.26 16.29
C TYR A 84 -7.10 0.79 16.71
N SER A 85 -7.68 0.49 17.88
CA SER A 85 -7.82 -0.87 18.42
C SER A 85 -6.53 -1.69 18.41
N GLY A 86 -5.40 -1.08 18.79
CA GLY A 86 -4.08 -1.73 18.80
C GLY A 86 -3.42 -1.90 17.41
N GLY A 87 -4.12 -1.53 16.34
CA GLY A 87 -3.56 -1.38 15.00
C GLY A 87 -2.96 0.01 14.80
N GLN A 88 -1.89 0.07 14.02
CA GLN A 88 -1.25 1.31 13.63
C GLN A 88 -1.11 1.35 12.10
N GLN A 89 -1.49 2.48 11.52
CA GLN A 89 -1.41 2.72 10.08
C GLN A 89 -0.84 4.11 9.85
N TYR A 90 -0.03 4.25 8.81
CA TYR A 90 0.52 5.52 8.38
C TYR A 90 -0.16 5.89 7.08
N ILE A 91 -0.74 7.09 7.03
CA ILE A 91 -1.45 7.62 5.87
C ILE A 91 -0.55 8.71 5.28
N TYR A 92 -0.27 8.58 4.00
CA TYR A 92 0.57 9.50 3.26
C TYR A 92 -0.29 10.24 2.25
N THR A 93 -0.07 11.54 2.13
CA THR A 93 -0.79 12.40 1.18
C THR A 93 0.20 13.28 0.44
N ALA A 94 0.31 13.12 -0.88
CA ALA A 94 1.07 13.99 -1.77
C ALA A 94 0.14 14.73 -2.72
N THR A 95 0.45 15.99 -3.00
CA THR A 95 -0.24 16.78 -4.02
C THR A 95 0.71 17.03 -5.18
N LEU A 96 0.37 16.51 -6.35
CA LEU A 96 1.06 16.81 -7.60
C LEU A 96 0.46 18.11 -8.15
N GLN A 97 1.31 19.06 -8.52
CA GLN A 97 0.92 20.37 -9.01
C GLN A 97 1.46 20.59 -10.43
N ASN A 98 0.91 21.60 -11.12
CA ASN A 98 1.34 22.03 -12.45
C ASN A 98 1.27 20.91 -13.50
N LEU A 99 0.28 20.01 -13.40
CA LEU A 99 0.05 18.95 -14.35
C LEU A 99 -0.58 19.49 -15.64
N THR A 100 -0.14 18.99 -16.78
CA THR A 100 -0.74 19.30 -18.07
C THR A 100 -2.10 18.59 -18.17
N PRO A 101 -3.19 19.29 -18.51
CA PRO A 101 -4.49 18.66 -18.71
C PRO A 101 -4.44 17.58 -19.80
N ALA A 102 -5.37 16.63 -19.74
CA ALA A 102 -5.48 15.53 -20.72
C ALA A 102 -4.16 14.75 -20.95
N THR A 103 -3.28 14.71 -19.94
CA THR A 103 -1.98 14.04 -20.01
C THR A 103 -1.92 12.90 -19.01
N ARG A 104 -1.38 11.76 -19.43
CA ARG A 104 -1.11 10.61 -18.56
C ARG A 104 0.24 10.78 -17.89
N TYR A 105 0.25 10.64 -16.57
CA TYR A 105 1.42 10.69 -15.69
C TYR A 105 1.63 9.36 -14.97
#